data_AF-S2XLH8-F1
#
_entry.id   AF-S2XLH8-F1
#
_cell.length_a   1.000
_cell.length_b   1.000
_cell.length_c   1.000
_cell.angle_alpha   90.00
_cell.angle_beta   90.00
_cell.angle_gamma   90.00
#
_symmetry.space_group_name_H-M   'P 1'
#
loop_
_entity.id
_entity.type
_entity.pdbx_description
1 polymer ?
#
loop_
_entity_poly.entity_id
_entity_poly.type
_entity_poly.pdbx_seq_one_letter_code
_entity_poly.pdbx_strand_id
1 'polypeptide(L)'
;MNDDNTHEINLIKLKIHFKYCISFLIAISCLVGGLALFNQKTAITGLSNASLLLSIVLAIIAILITLWDVSGQKQNVYDMKKEIEKLKKIVDKSSSFSEELETGLTKIEGMNNENLTLLSSLHELMKGIKPDDKPEEFYEKVEELLKNNFSHNENLNNMRNSKEFSGAKNEIVAFVLSNSVHQTNEIKDYFKMKYPNHIILYREALAELLYKKEIIVGDNGEFEYRF
;
A
#
# COMPACT_ATOMS: atom_id res chain seq x y z
N MET A 1 -11.70 -31.18 -22.33
CA MET A 1 -10.49 -30.86 -23.12
C MET A 1 -9.23 -30.94 -22.24
N ASN A 2 -9.13 -31.96 -21.36
CA ASN A 2 -8.03 -32.13 -20.40
C ASN A 2 -7.51 -33.58 -20.31
N ASP A 3 -8.12 -34.51 -21.07
CA ASP A 3 -7.80 -35.94 -21.00
C ASP A 3 -6.67 -36.30 -21.99
N ASP A 4 -6.67 -35.66 -23.16
CA ASP A 4 -5.68 -35.89 -24.23
C ASP A 4 -4.24 -35.56 -23.80
N ASN A 5 -4.05 -34.44 -23.10
CA ASN A 5 -2.74 -34.00 -22.60
C ASN A 5 -2.15 -34.97 -21.56
N THR A 6 -2.99 -35.64 -20.77
CA THR A 6 -2.52 -36.56 -19.72
C THR A 6 -2.03 -37.89 -20.33
N HIS A 7 -2.70 -38.36 -21.39
CA HIS A 7 -2.28 -39.54 -22.14
C HIS A 7 -0.97 -39.31 -22.89
N GLU A 8 -0.78 -38.14 -23.51
CA GLU A 8 0.47 -37.81 -24.22
C GLU A 8 1.68 -37.73 -23.27
N ILE A 9 1.52 -37.11 -22.11
CA ILE A 9 2.60 -36.99 -21.11
C ILE A 9 3.04 -38.37 -20.60
N ASN A 10 2.09 -39.28 -20.35
CA ASN A 10 2.38 -40.64 -19.91
C ASN A 10 3.09 -41.47 -20.98
N LEU A 11 2.74 -41.28 -22.25
CA LEU A 11 3.42 -41.93 -23.37
C LEU A 11 4.87 -41.43 -23.53
N ILE A 12 5.12 -40.14 -23.31
CA ILE A 12 6.48 -39.58 -23.37
C ILE A 12 7.34 -40.15 -22.24
N LYS A 13 6.83 -40.19 -21.00
CA LYS A 13 7.55 -40.79 -19.86
C LYS A 13 7.85 -42.27 -20.11
N LEU A 14 6.89 -43.03 -20.62
CA LEU A 14 7.06 -44.45 -20.94
C LEU A 14 8.15 -44.66 -22.01
N LYS A 15 8.15 -43.84 -23.07
CA LYS A 15 9.20 -43.90 -24.12
C LYS A 15 10.60 -43.62 -23.55
N ILE A 16 10.71 -42.68 -22.62
CA ILE A 16 11.99 -42.35 -21.95
C ILE A 16 12.46 -43.54 -21.09
N HIS A 17 11.61 -44.09 -20.22
CA HIS A 17 11.96 -45.25 -19.41
C HIS A 17 12.31 -46.48 -20.25
N PHE A 18 11.58 -46.71 -21.35
CA PHE A 18 11.83 -47.82 -22.26
C PHE A 18 13.19 -47.68 -22.98
N LYS A 19 13.55 -46.46 -23.40
CA LYS A 19 14.87 -46.17 -23.99
C LYS A 19 16.01 -46.45 -23.00
N TYR A 20 15.85 -46.08 -21.74
CA TYR A 20 16.85 -46.37 -20.70
C TYR A 20 16.95 -47.86 -20.39
N CYS A 21 15.83 -48.58 -20.28
CA CYS A 21 15.83 -50.04 -20.09
C CYS A 21 16.55 -50.77 -21.23
N ILE A 22 16.29 -50.40 -22.49
CA ILE A 22 16.96 -50.99 -23.65
C ILE A 22 18.45 -50.68 -23.66
N SER A 23 18.84 -49.44 -23.37
CA SER A 23 20.25 -49.07 -23.28
C SER A 23 20.98 -49.88 -22.20
N PHE A 24 20.34 -50.11 -21.06
CA PHE A 24 20.89 -50.89 -19.96
C PHE A 24 21.00 -52.38 -20.32
N LEU A 25 19.99 -52.94 -21.00
CA LEU A 25 19.99 -54.32 -21.49
C LEU A 25 21.12 -54.57 -22.50
N ILE A 26 21.33 -53.63 -23.43
CA ILE A 26 22.43 -53.70 -24.41
C ILE A 26 23.78 -53.64 -23.69
N ALA A 27 23.95 -52.73 -22.73
CA ALA A 27 25.18 -52.62 -21.95
C ALA A 27 25.50 -53.92 -21.17
N ILE A 28 24.49 -54.52 -20.53
CA ILE A 28 24.64 -55.82 -19.84
C ILE A 28 24.98 -56.93 -20.84
N SER A 29 24.31 -56.96 -21.99
CA SER A 29 24.55 -57.99 -23.01
C SER A 29 25.97 -57.92 -23.58
N CYS A 30 26.48 -56.70 -23.82
CA CYS A 30 27.87 -56.48 -24.21
C CYS A 30 28.86 -56.88 -23.11
N LEU A 31 28.53 -56.62 -21.85
CA LEU A 31 29.38 -56.99 -20.71
C LEU A 31 29.45 -58.51 -20.54
N VAL A 32 28.31 -59.20 -20.58
CA VAL A 32 28.24 -60.67 -20.51
C VAL A 32 28.89 -61.31 -21.73
N GLY A 33 28.63 -60.80 -22.94
CA GLY A 33 29.25 -61.28 -24.18
C GLY A 33 30.77 -61.08 -24.19
N GLY A 34 31.24 -59.93 -23.70
CA GLY A 34 32.67 -59.65 -23.55
C GLY A 34 33.35 -60.55 -22.54
N LEU A 35 32.70 -60.86 -21.41
CA LEU A 35 33.19 -61.81 -20.41
C LEU A 35 33.21 -63.26 -20.92
N ALA A 36 32.26 -63.64 -21.79
CA ALA A 36 32.19 -64.99 -22.35
C ALA A 36 33.28 -65.27 -23.41
N LEU A 37 33.77 -64.24 -24.10
CA LEU A 37 34.76 -64.36 -25.18
C LEU A 37 36.21 -64.16 -24.72
N PHE A 38 36.44 -63.59 -23.54
CA PHE A 38 37.79 -63.32 -23.01
C PHE A 38 38.31 -64.43 -22.10
N ASN A 39 39.63 -64.57 -22.02
CA ASN A 39 40.29 -65.51 -21.11
C ASN A 39 39.90 -65.21 -19.66
N GLN A 40 39.37 -66.21 -18.95
CA GLN A 40 38.62 -66.07 -17.70
C GLN A 40 39.39 -65.30 -16.61
N LYS A 41 40.72 -65.49 -16.52
CA LYS A 41 41.57 -64.76 -15.56
C LYS A 41 41.65 -63.27 -15.85
N THR A 42 41.90 -62.87 -17.10
CA THR A 42 42.02 -61.47 -17.50
C THR A 42 40.67 -60.74 -17.40
N ALA A 43 39.58 -61.44 -17.72
CA ALA A 43 38.22 -60.93 -17.58
C ALA A 43 37.86 -60.62 -16.12
N ILE A 44 38.16 -61.54 -15.20
CA ILE A 44 37.92 -61.34 -13.76
C ILE A 44 38.76 -60.19 -13.20
N THR A 45 40.04 -60.09 -13.57
CA THR A 45 40.91 -58.98 -13.14
C THR A 45 40.44 -57.63 -13.70
N GLY A 46 40.02 -57.58 -14.96
CA GLY A 46 39.46 -56.37 -15.58
C GLY A 46 38.16 -55.93 -14.91
N LEU A 47 37.26 -56.87 -14.62
CA LEU A 47 36.00 -56.59 -13.93
C LEU A 47 36.23 -56.11 -12.49
N SER A 48 37.16 -56.72 -11.75
CA SER A 48 37.53 -56.30 -10.39
C SER A 48 38.09 -54.86 -10.37
N ASN A 49 38.99 -54.53 -11.28
CA ASN A 49 39.55 -53.19 -11.40
C ASN A 49 38.48 -52.15 -11.82
N ALA A 50 37.60 -52.51 -12.75
CA ALA A 50 36.48 -51.65 -13.14
C ALA A 50 35.52 -51.41 -11.97
N SER A 51 35.23 -52.44 -11.17
CA SER A 51 34.40 -52.32 -9.98
C SER A 51 35.02 -51.41 -8.92
N LEU A 52 36.34 -51.48 -8.73
CA LEU A 52 37.07 -50.58 -7.83
C LEU A 52 37.00 -49.12 -8.30
N LEU A 53 37.25 -48.87 -9.59
CA LEU A 53 37.14 -47.53 -10.17
C LEU A 53 35.72 -46.97 -10.07
N LEU A 54 34.71 -47.80 -10.33
CA LEU A 54 33.31 -47.42 -10.22
C LEU A 54 32.94 -47.06 -8.77
N SER A 55 33.46 -47.82 -7.79
CA SER A 55 33.27 -47.53 -6.36
C SER A 55 33.87 -46.19 -5.95
N ILE A 56 35.07 -45.86 -6.45
CA ILE A 56 35.72 -44.56 -6.21
C ILE A 56 34.87 -43.43 -6.79
N VAL A 57 34.40 -43.58 -8.04
CA VAL A 57 33.56 -42.56 -8.70
C VAL A 57 32.24 -42.36 -7.94
N LEU A 58 31.58 -43.45 -7.53
CA LEU A 58 30.35 -43.36 -6.73
C LEU A 58 30.57 -42.68 -5.38
N ALA A 59 31.71 -42.93 -4.72
CA ALA A 59 32.06 -42.24 -3.48
C ALA A 59 32.24 -40.73 -3.68
N ILE A 60 32.89 -40.31 -4.78
CA ILE A 60 33.04 -38.88 -5.13
C ILE A 60 31.67 -38.25 -5.38
N ILE A 61 30.79 -38.92 -6.13
CA ILE A 61 29.43 -38.43 -6.39
C ILE A 61 28.65 -38.27 -5.08
N ALA A 62 28.74 -39.22 -4.15
CA ALA A 62 28.09 -39.13 -2.85
C ALA A 62 28.57 -37.92 -2.03
N ILE A 63 29.88 -37.63 -2.06
CA ILE A 63 30.46 -36.43 -1.42
C ILE A 63 29.92 -35.15 -2.09
N LEU A 64 29.81 -35.12 -3.42
CA LEU A 64 29.28 -33.95 -4.13
C LEU A 64 27.79 -33.70 -3.81
N ILE A 65 26.98 -34.75 -3.70
CA ILE A 65 25.56 -34.63 -3.33
C ILE A 65 25.42 -34.05 -1.92
N THR A 66 26.20 -34.53 -0.95
CA THR A 66 26.17 -34.02 0.43
C THR A 66 26.60 -32.56 0.51
N LEU A 67 27.62 -32.14 -0.25
CA LEU A 67 28.02 -30.73 -0.34
C LEU A 67 26.96 -29.84 -0.98
N TRP A 68 26.28 -30.33 -2.02
CA TRP A 68 25.20 -29.60 -2.68
C TRP A 68 24.03 -29.37 -1.74
N ASP A 69 23.60 -30.41 -1.01
CA ASP A 69 22.50 -30.34 -0.04
C ASP A 69 22.81 -29.36 1.11
N VAL A 70 24.03 -29.44 1.69
CA VAL A 70 24.47 -28.52 2.74
C VAL A 70 24.57 -27.08 2.25
N SER A 71 24.94 -26.86 0.98
CA SER A 71 24.99 -25.51 0.38
C SER A 71 23.60 -24.93 0.09
N GLY A 72 22.64 -25.78 -0.32
CA GLY A 72 21.24 -25.37 -0.50
C GLY A 72 20.60 -24.87 0.80
N GLN A 73 20.90 -25.50 1.93
CA GLN A 73 20.42 -25.05 3.25
C GLN A 73 20.99 -23.67 3.64
N LYS A 74 22.26 -23.38 3.34
CA LYS A 74 22.89 -22.08 3.67
C LYS A 74 22.24 -20.90 2.93
N GLN A 75 21.83 -21.11 1.68
CA GLN A 75 21.14 -20.08 0.90
C GLN A 75 19.76 -19.76 1.50
N ASN A 76 18.99 -20.80 1.87
CA ASN A 76 17.67 -20.61 2.52
C ASN A 76 17.78 -19.86 3.86
N VAL A 77 18.81 -20.13 4.68
CA VAL A 77 19.03 -19.40 5.94
C VAL A 77 19.36 -17.92 5.68
N TYR A 78 20.13 -17.62 4.64
CA TYR A 78 20.44 -16.24 4.26
C TYR A 78 19.18 -15.51 3.79
N ASP A 79 18.34 -16.15 2.97
CA ASP A 79 17.10 -15.56 2.48
C ASP A 79 16.07 -15.37 3.60
N MET A 80 15.93 -16.33 4.53
CA MET A 80 15.12 -16.16 5.75
C MET A 80 15.60 -14.97 6.59
N LYS A 81 16.92 -14.79 6.77
CA LYS A 81 17.45 -13.66 7.54
C LYS A 81 17.06 -12.32 6.91
N LYS A 82 17.10 -12.24 5.58
CA LYS A 82 16.68 -11.05 4.81
C LYS A 82 15.17 -10.81 4.91
N GLU A 83 14.36 -11.86 4.89
CA GLU A 83 12.91 -11.75 5.09
C GLU A 83 12.55 -11.31 6.51
N ILE A 84 13.23 -11.84 7.53
CA ILE A 84 13.07 -11.40 8.93
C ILE A 84 13.43 -9.92 9.07
N GLU A 85 14.50 -9.46 8.42
CA GLU A 85 14.89 -8.05 8.47
C GLU A 85 13.86 -7.14 7.79
N LYS A 86 13.24 -7.58 6.68
CA LYS A 86 12.12 -6.88 6.05
C LYS A 86 10.89 -6.85 6.96
N LEU A 87 10.55 -7.97 7.59
CA LEU A 87 9.44 -8.08 8.54
C LEU A 87 9.63 -7.13 9.72
N LYS A 88 10.83 -7.07 10.29
CA LYS A 88 11.16 -6.14 11.36
C LYS A 88 10.93 -4.69 10.94
N LYS A 89 11.38 -4.29 9.75
CA LYS A 89 11.13 -2.94 9.21
C LYS A 89 9.64 -2.64 9.02
N ILE A 90 8.85 -3.63 8.62
CA ILE A 90 7.39 -3.48 8.48
C ILE A 90 6.74 -3.30 9.86
N VAL A 91 7.14 -4.09 10.86
CA VAL A 91 6.64 -3.97 12.23
C VAL A 91 7.01 -2.62 12.84
N ASP A 92 8.26 -2.18 12.68
CA ASP A 92 8.71 -0.88 13.18
C ASP A 92 7.91 0.27 12.54
N LYS A 93 7.67 0.19 11.21
CA LYS A 93 6.84 1.17 10.50
C LYS A 93 5.36 1.11 10.90
N SER A 94 4.84 -0.08 11.21
CA SER A 94 3.48 -0.23 11.72
C SER A 94 3.35 0.36 13.11
N SER A 95 4.37 0.20 13.96
CA SER A 95 4.40 0.79 15.30
C SER A 95 4.41 2.31 15.24
N SER A 96 5.27 2.90 14.39
CA SER A 96 5.31 4.35 14.22
C SER A 96 4.00 4.90 13.66
N PHE A 97 3.38 4.17 12.72
CA PHE A 97 2.07 4.54 12.18
C PHE A 97 0.96 4.46 13.24
N SER A 98 0.98 3.46 14.11
CA SER A 98 0.06 3.38 15.25
C SER A 98 0.23 4.55 16.23
N GLU A 99 1.47 4.96 16.49
CA GLU A 99 1.78 6.11 17.36
C GLU A 99 1.32 7.45 16.73
N GLU A 100 1.49 7.61 15.41
CA GLU A 100 0.93 8.72 14.66
C GLU A 100 -0.61 8.75 14.69
N LEU A 101 -1.25 7.58 14.57
CA LEU A 101 -2.70 7.45 14.70
C LEU A 101 -3.19 7.79 16.09
N GLU A 102 -2.51 7.31 17.14
CA GLU A 102 -2.85 7.61 18.52
C GLU A 102 -2.75 9.11 18.79
N THR A 103 -1.67 9.74 18.33
CA THR A 103 -1.47 11.21 18.41
C THR A 103 -2.55 11.96 17.63
N GLY A 104 -2.91 11.48 16.45
CA GLY A 104 -4.01 12.03 15.64
C GLY A 104 -5.36 11.93 16.34
N LEU A 105 -5.65 10.80 16.99
CA LEU A 105 -6.86 10.59 17.77
C LEU A 105 -6.92 11.51 19.00
N THR A 106 -5.81 11.66 19.74
CA THR A 106 -5.76 12.59 20.89
C THR A 106 -6.01 14.04 20.45
N LYS A 107 -5.48 14.43 19.28
CA LYS A 107 -5.73 15.76 18.72
C LYS A 107 -7.20 15.95 18.32
N ILE A 108 -7.83 14.94 17.72
CA ILE A 108 -9.26 14.95 17.37
C ILE A 108 -10.12 15.04 18.64
N GLU A 109 -9.77 14.29 19.68
CA GLU A 109 -10.47 14.32 20.97
C GLU A 109 -10.36 15.70 21.63
N GLY A 110 -9.18 16.31 21.61
CA GLY A 110 -8.96 17.68 22.04
C GLY A 110 -9.84 18.69 21.29
N MET A 111 -9.82 18.65 19.96
CA MET A 111 -10.67 19.50 19.12
C MET A 111 -12.17 19.27 19.37
N ASN A 112 -12.58 18.03 19.66
CA ASN A 112 -13.97 17.72 19.95
C ASN A 112 -14.41 18.30 21.30
N ASN A 113 -13.55 18.22 22.32
CA ASN A 113 -13.80 18.85 23.61
C ASN A 113 -13.87 20.38 23.49
N GLU A 114 -12.97 20.99 22.72
CA GLU A 114 -13.01 22.44 22.41
C GLU A 114 -14.31 22.84 21.67
N ASN A 115 -14.79 22.01 20.75
CA ASN A 115 -16.06 22.24 20.08
C ASN A 115 -17.25 22.13 21.04
N LEU A 116 -17.22 21.17 21.97
CA LEU A 116 -18.28 21.01 22.98
C LEU A 116 -18.31 22.20 23.96
N THR A 117 -17.15 22.74 24.36
CA THR A 117 -17.09 23.95 25.20
C THR A 117 -17.51 25.20 24.45
N LEU A 118 -17.22 25.31 23.15
CA LEU A 118 -17.74 26.37 22.30
C LEU A 118 -19.26 26.31 22.18
N LEU A 119 -19.82 25.12 21.92
CA LEU A 119 -21.27 24.93 21.80
C LEU A 119 -21.99 25.23 23.11
N SER A 120 -21.42 24.83 24.26
CA SER A 120 -22.02 25.16 25.56
C SER A 120 -21.95 26.66 25.86
N SER A 121 -20.85 27.33 25.52
CA SER A 121 -20.69 28.78 25.67
C SER A 121 -21.67 29.56 24.77
N LEU A 122 -21.86 29.11 23.53
CA LEU A 122 -22.87 29.65 22.60
C LEU A 122 -24.29 29.42 23.14
N HIS A 123 -24.57 28.25 23.71
CA HIS A 123 -25.87 27.96 24.29
C HIS A 123 -26.18 28.87 25.49
N GLU A 124 -25.21 29.09 26.39
CA GLU A 124 -25.38 29.99 27.54
C GLU A 124 -25.57 31.45 27.08
N LEU A 125 -24.83 31.89 26.06
CA LEU A 125 -25.10 33.18 25.41
C LEU A 125 -26.53 33.27 24.89
N MET A 126 -27.01 32.26 24.17
CA MET A 126 -28.38 32.23 23.64
C MET A 126 -29.45 32.32 24.73
N LYS A 127 -29.23 31.70 25.89
CA LYS A 127 -30.17 31.80 27.03
C LYS A 127 -30.20 33.20 27.66
N GLY A 128 -29.11 33.95 27.55
CA GLY A 128 -28.96 35.29 28.14
C GLY A 128 -29.61 36.42 27.34
N ILE A 129 -30.01 36.16 26.09
CA ILE A 129 -30.57 37.18 25.19
C ILE A 129 -32.04 37.43 25.52
N LYS A 130 -32.40 38.69 25.74
CA LYS A 130 -33.80 39.13 25.85
C LYS A 130 -34.32 39.58 24.47
N PRO A 131 -35.64 39.51 24.21
CA PRO A 131 -36.22 39.87 22.91
C PRO A 131 -35.96 41.32 22.44
N ASP A 132 -35.56 42.21 23.35
CA ASP A 132 -35.31 43.64 23.10
C ASP A 132 -33.82 44.00 22.96
N ASP A 133 -32.90 43.03 23.04
CA ASP A 133 -31.46 43.30 22.94
C ASP A 133 -31.05 43.63 21.49
N LYS A 134 -30.18 44.63 21.32
CA LYS A 134 -29.70 45.04 20.00
C LYS A 134 -28.84 43.93 19.37
N PRO A 135 -29.10 43.55 18.11
CA PRO A 135 -28.40 42.45 17.46
C PRO A 135 -26.88 42.68 17.40
N GLU A 136 -26.42 43.93 17.31
CA GLU A 136 -24.98 44.24 17.24
C GLU A 136 -24.18 43.78 18.48
N GLU A 137 -24.71 43.91 19.70
CA GLU A 137 -24.00 43.49 20.93
C GLU A 137 -23.87 41.95 21.03
N PHE A 138 -24.80 41.21 20.43
CA PHE A 138 -24.74 39.76 20.35
C PHE A 138 -23.65 39.30 19.38
N TYR A 139 -23.57 39.93 18.20
CA TYR A 139 -22.53 39.62 17.21
C TYR A 139 -21.13 39.91 17.76
N GLU A 140 -20.96 41.00 18.51
CA GLU A 140 -19.67 41.38 19.10
C GLU A 140 -19.21 40.35 20.16
N LYS A 141 -20.12 39.89 21.02
CA LYS A 141 -19.83 38.83 22.02
C LYS A 141 -19.55 37.46 21.39
N VAL A 142 -20.25 37.12 20.30
CA VAL A 142 -19.97 35.89 19.53
C VAL A 142 -18.60 35.99 18.86
N GLU A 143 -18.26 37.15 18.29
CA GLU A 143 -16.94 37.37 17.67
C GLU A 143 -15.80 37.30 18.70
N GLU A 144 -16.00 37.83 19.91
CA GLU A 144 -15.05 37.74 21.01
C GLU A 144 -14.84 36.30 21.49
N LEU A 145 -15.92 35.51 21.65
CA LEU A 145 -15.82 34.09 21.98
C LEU A 145 -15.14 33.26 20.89
N LEU A 146 -15.38 33.59 19.61
CA LEU A 146 -14.70 32.95 18.49
C LEU A 146 -13.21 33.32 18.49
N LYS A 147 -12.84 34.59 18.67
CA LYS A 147 -11.43 34.99 18.75
C LYS A 147 -10.70 34.32 19.92
N ASN A 148 -11.31 34.25 21.09
CA ASN A 148 -10.68 33.68 22.28
C ASN A 148 -10.49 32.16 22.19
N ASN A 149 -11.43 31.42 21.57
CA ASN A 149 -11.32 29.96 21.44
C ASN A 149 -10.54 29.51 20.19
N PHE A 150 -10.50 30.31 19.12
CA PHE A 150 -9.78 29.93 17.88
C PHE A 150 -8.36 30.49 17.77
N SER A 151 -7.89 31.29 18.74
CA SER A 151 -6.52 31.85 18.75
C SER A 151 -5.40 30.80 18.87
N HIS A 152 -5.72 29.52 19.11
CA HIS A 152 -4.74 28.42 19.12
C HIS A 152 -4.52 27.73 17.76
N ASN A 153 -5.17 28.19 16.68
CA ASN A 153 -5.11 27.54 15.38
C ASN A 153 -4.06 28.17 14.45
N GLU A 154 -2.77 28.13 14.83
CA GLU A 154 -1.65 28.52 13.93
C GLU A 154 -1.71 27.78 12.58
N ASN A 155 -2.25 26.56 12.55
CA ASN A 155 -2.39 25.76 11.32
C ASN A 155 -3.35 26.37 10.29
N LEU A 156 -4.42 27.04 10.71
CA LEU A 156 -5.39 27.65 9.79
C LEU A 156 -4.83 28.91 9.13
N ASN A 157 -4.09 29.72 9.88
CA ASN A 157 -3.39 30.89 9.32
C ASN A 157 -2.23 30.47 8.40
N ASN A 158 -1.48 29.41 8.75
CA ASN A 158 -0.43 28.88 7.90
C ASN A 158 -0.99 28.28 6.59
N MET A 159 -2.15 27.63 6.66
CA MET A 159 -2.86 27.11 5.49
C MET A 159 -3.39 28.24 4.60
N ARG A 160 -4.02 29.27 5.16
CA ARG A 160 -4.49 30.46 4.41
C ARG A 160 -3.38 31.21 3.67
N ASN A 161 -2.17 31.20 4.21
CA ASN A 161 -1.00 31.83 3.62
C ASN A 161 -0.23 30.90 2.65
N SER A 162 -0.68 29.65 2.46
CA SER A 162 0.01 28.70 1.58
C SER A 162 -0.27 29.00 0.09
N LYS A 163 0.71 28.66 -0.75
CA LYS A 163 0.52 28.74 -2.22
C LYS A 163 -0.61 27.84 -2.69
N GLU A 164 -0.84 26.71 -2.02
CA GLU A 164 -1.92 25.78 -2.38
C GLU A 164 -3.29 26.37 -2.08
N PHE A 165 -3.44 27.15 -1.00
CA PHE A 165 -4.69 27.83 -0.68
C PHE A 165 -5.03 28.93 -1.70
N SER A 166 -4.04 29.72 -2.10
CA SER A 166 -4.20 30.69 -3.19
C SER A 166 -4.55 30.00 -4.53
N GLY A 167 -3.93 28.85 -4.81
CA GLY A 167 -4.27 28.00 -5.96
C GLY A 167 -5.72 27.51 -5.92
N ALA A 168 -6.16 26.99 -4.77
CA ALA A 168 -7.53 26.52 -4.57
C ALA A 168 -8.56 27.66 -4.74
N LYS A 169 -8.27 28.86 -4.22
CA LYS A 169 -9.10 30.06 -4.47
C LYS A 169 -9.26 30.33 -5.96
N ASN A 170 -8.15 30.38 -6.71
CA ASN A 170 -8.17 30.67 -8.14
C ASN A 170 -8.92 29.60 -8.93
N GLU A 171 -8.79 28.33 -8.56
CA GLU A 171 -9.54 27.22 -9.19
C GLU A 171 -11.05 27.32 -8.92
N ILE A 172 -11.46 27.67 -7.70
CA ILE A 172 -12.87 27.88 -7.36
C ILE A 172 -13.44 29.06 -8.16
N VAL A 173 -12.71 30.18 -8.22
CA VAL A 173 -13.12 31.36 -8.99
C VAL A 173 -13.22 31.03 -10.47
N ALA A 174 -12.22 30.34 -11.04
CA ALA A 174 -12.25 29.90 -12.43
C ALA A 174 -13.43 28.95 -12.70
N PHE A 175 -13.75 28.07 -11.75
CA PHE A 175 -14.89 27.16 -11.85
C PHE A 175 -16.22 27.92 -11.85
N VAL A 176 -16.38 28.90 -10.96
CA VAL A 176 -17.59 29.74 -10.87
C VAL A 176 -17.74 30.62 -12.12
N LEU A 177 -16.66 31.20 -12.63
CA LEU A 177 -16.68 32.02 -13.85
C LEU A 177 -16.99 31.21 -15.12
N SER A 178 -16.53 29.95 -15.18
CA SER A 178 -16.75 29.09 -16.34
C SER A 178 -18.11 28.38 -16.32
N ASN A 179 -18.77 28.30 -15.16
CA ASN A 179 -20.03 27.60 -14.99
C ASN A 179 -21.01 28.48 -14.19
N SER A 180 -21.78 29.30 -14.92
CA SER A 180 -22.57 30.40 -14.39
C SER A 180 -23.84 30.00 -13.61
N VAL A 181 -24.06 28.73 -13.25
CA VAL A 181 -25.35 28.25 -12.70
C VAL A 181 -25.19 27.08 -11.71
N HIS A 182 -24.28 27.16 -10.74
CA HIS A 182 -24.09 26.07 -9.77
C HIS A 182 -24.43 26.44 -8.33
N GLN A 183 -25.08 25.51 -7.63
CA GLN A 183 -25.37 25.61 -6.21
C GLN A 183 -24.14 25.26 -5.35
N THR A 184 -24.11 25.74 -4.11
CA THR A 184 -23.03 25.47 -3.12
C THR A 184 -22.66 24.00 -3.00
N ASN A 185 -23.64 23.10 -3.11
CA ASN A 185 -23.41 21.67 -3.00
C ASN A 185 -22.73 21.09 -4.24
N GLU A 186 -23.01 21.61 -5.43
CA GLU A 186 -22.42 21.15 -6.69
C GLU A 186 -20.94 21.51 -6.79
N ILE A 187 -20.56 22.70 -6.31
CA ILE A 187 -19.15 23.10 -6.19
C ILE A 187 -18.41 22.17 -5.23
N LYS A 188 -19.00 21.91 -4.05
CA LYS A 188 -18.42 21.01 -3.06
C LYS A 188 -18.26 19.60 -3.61
N ASP A 189 -19.26 19.08 -4.31
CA ASP A 189 -19.25 17.73 -4.88
C ASP A 189 -18.23 17.61 -6.03
N TYR A 190 -18.11 18.63 -6.88
CA TYR A 190 -17.10 18.69 -7.93
C TYR A 190 -15.68 18.61 -7.36
N PHE A 191 -15.34 19.46 -6.39
CA PHE A 191 -14.01 19.45 -5.80
C PHE A 191 -13.76 18.25 -4.89
N LYS A 192 -14.81 17.66 -4.30
CA LYS A 192 -14.75 16.38 -3.58
C LYS A 192 -14.39 15.22 -4.51
N MET A 193 -14.98 15.17 -5.70
CA MET A 193 -14.66 14.15 -6.71
C MET A 193 -13.27 14.36 -7.31
N LYS A 194 -12.90 15.60 -7.62
CA LYS A 194 -11.64 15.93 -8.29
C LYS A 194 -10.42 15.87 -7.36
N TYR A 195 -10.57 16.33 -6.11
CA TYR A 195 -9.49 16.40 -5.13
C TYR A 195 -9.93 15.87 -3.75
N PRO A 196 -10.19 14.55 -3.63
CA PRO A 196 -10.71 13.96 -2.40
C PRO A 196 -9.82 14.21 -1.17
N ASN A 197 -8.50 14.22 -1.36
CA ASN A 197 -7.54 14.44 -0.28
C ASN A 197 -7.37 15.92 0.13
N HIS A 198 -7.94 16.85 -0.64
CA HIS A 198 -7.77 18.30 -0.42
C HIS A 198 -9.12 18.99 -0.16
N ILE A 199 -10.19 18.24 0.10
CA ILE A 199 -11.54 18.80 0.26
C ILE A 199 -11.62 19.87 1.36
N ILE A 200 -10.85 19.72 2.42
CA ILE A 200 -10.78 20.70 3.52
C ILE A 200 -10.22 22.03 3.00
N LEU A 201 -9.17 22.00 2.17
CA LEU A 201 -8.58 23.17 1.53
C LEU A 201 -9.59 23.93 0.67
N TYR A 202 -10.30 23.21 -0.20
CA TYR A 202 -11.30 23.81 -1.08
C TYR A 202 -12.52 24.34 -0.32
N ARG A 203 -12.93 23.66 0.77
CA ARG A 203 -14.02 24.12 1.63
C ARG A 203 -13.68 25.44 2.32
N GLU A 204 -12.48 25.55 2.88
CA GLU A 204 -12.03 26.78 3.55
C GLU A 204 -11.80 27.92 2.56
N ALA A 205 -11.25 27.64 1.37
CA ALA A 205 -11.09 28.64 0.32
C ALA A 205 -12.44 29.20 -0.17
N LEU A 206 -13.45 28.32 -0.35
CA LEU A 206 -14.82 28.75 -0.70
C LEU A 206 -15.45 29.59 0.41
N ALA A 207 -15.30 29.19 1.66
CA ALA A 207 -15.82 29.94 2.81
C ALA A 207 -15.21 31.34 2.89
N GLU A 208 -13.90 31.47 2.63
CA GLU A 208 -13.24 32.77 2.63
C GLU A 208 -13.69 33.66 1.46
N LEU A 209 -13.87 33.09 0.27
CA LEU A 209 -14.39 33.82 -0.91
C LEU A 209 -15.80 34.38 -0.64
N LEU A 210 -16.64 33.61 0.05
CA LEU A 210 -17.98 34.04 0.44
C LEU A 210 -17.95 35.10 1.53
N TYR A 211 -17.12 34.91 2.56
CA TYR A 211 -16.97 35.87 3.65
C TYR A 211 -16.49 37.24 3.15
N LYS A 212 -15.51 37.24 2.24
CA LYS A 212 -14.99 38.47 1.61
C LYS A 212 -15.91 39.06 0.55
N LYS A 213 -17.03 38.40 0.24
CA LYS A 213 -17.98 38.79 -0.83
C LYS A 213 -17.31 38.90 -2.21
N GLU A 214 -16.20 38.17 -2.42
CA GLU A 214 -15.58 37.98 -3.74
C GLU A 214 -16.50 37.10 -4.62
N ILE A 215 -17.25 36.20 -3.97
CA ILE A 215 -18.36 35.45 -4.57
C ILE A 215 -19.62 35.73 -3.76
N ILE A 216 -20.73 36.02 -4.45
CA ILE A 216 -22.05 36.27 -3.86
C ILE A 216 -22.97 35.11 -4.21
N VAL A 217 -23.79 34.69 -3.25
CA VAL A 217 -24.88 33.74 -3.49
C VAL A 217 -26.13 34.56 -3.83
N GLY A 218 -26.63 34.43 -5.05
CA GLY A 218 -27.91 35.00 -5.46
C GLY A 218 -29.09 34.30 -4.78
N ASP A 219 -30.28 34.90 -4.86
CA ASP A 219 -31.49 34.43 -4.15
C ASP A 219 -31.91 33.00 -4.50
N ASN A 220 -31.43 32.48 -5.64
CA ASN A 220 -31.68 31.12 -6.13
C ASN A 220 -30.60 30.10 -5.74
N GLY A 221 -29.58 30.51 -4.97
CA GLY A 221 -28.43 29.67 -4.59
C GLY A 221 -27.29 29.63 -5.62
N GLU A 222 -27.38 30.44 -6.68
CA GLU A 222 -26.37 30.57 -7.74
C GLU A 222 -25.21 31.48 -7.29
N PHE A 223 -23.98 31.18 -7.72
CA PHE A 223 -22.84 32.03 -7.41
C PHE A 223 -22.56 33.04 -8.53
N GLU A 224 -22.48 34.31 -8.14
CA GLU A 224 -21.99 35.39 -8.98
C GLU A 224 -20.66 35.90 -8.45
N TYR A 225 -19.67 36.00 -9.34
CA TYR A 225 -18.39 36.61 -9.01
C TYR A 225 -18.53 38.14 -9.08
N ARG A 226 -18.20 38.86 -8.00
CA ARG A 226 -18.25 40.32 -7.97
C ARG A 226 -16.85 40.89 -8.22
N PHE A 227 -16.72 41.71 -9.28
CA PHE A 227 -15.55 42.54 -9.52
C PHE A 227 -15.41 43.65 -8.46
#